data_AF-A0A740Y4F0-F1
#
_entry.id   AF-A0A740Y4F0-F1
#
_cell.length_a   1.000
_cell.length_b   1.000
_cell.length_c   1.000
_cell.angle_alpha   90.00
_cell.angle_beta   90.00
_cell.angle_gamma   90.00
#
_symmetry.space_group_name_H-M   'P 1'
#
loop_
_entity.id
_entity.type
_entity.pdbx_description
1 polymer ?
#
loop_
_entity_poly.entity_id
_entity_poly.type
_entity_poly.pdbx_seq_one_letter_code
_entity_poly.pdbx_strand_id
1 'polypeptide(L)' 'MNKLFLLAVIVGITGCAPEYTPNTLPPVDPQLMTAPCTLGDAKTDADEDLSVDVQNAECVRQLRLKVYRLQDWIKNVTE' A
#
# COMPACT_ATOMS: atom_id res chain seq x y z
N MET A 1 57.60 14.88 21.17
CA MET A 1 56.42 14.13 21.64
C MET A 1 55.43 15.10 22.21
N ASN A 2 54.29 15.36 21.55
CA ASN A 2 53.12 15.87 22.26
C ASN A 2 51.84 15.53 21.48
N LYS A 3 51.46 14.24 21.52
CA LYS A 3 50.27 13.67 20.86
C LYS A 3 48.97 13.90 21.65
N LEU A 4 48.93 14.91 22.53
CA LEU A 4 47.92 14.99 23.59
C LEU A 4 46.97 16.20 23.53
N PHE A 5 46.79 16.82 22.35
CA PHE A 5 45.85 17.95 22.19
C PHE A 5 44.74 17.73 21.14
N LEU A 6 44.57 16.51 20.64
CA LEU A 6 43.57 16.17 19.61
C LEU A 6 42.42 15.30 20.11
N LEU A 7 42.25 15.13 21.43
CA LEU A 7 41.30 14.18 22.00
C LEU A 7 40.11 14.77 22.79
N ALA A 8 39.93 16.10 22.83
CA ALA A 8 38.94 16.69 23.75
C ALA A 8 37.86 17.59 23.13
N VAL A 9 37.64 17.58 21.80
CA VAL A 9 36.51 18.34 21.19
C VAL A 9 35.84 17.55 20.06
N ILE A 10 35.66 16.24 20.24
CA ILE A 10 34.71 15.45 19.43
C ILE A 10 33.73 14.70 20.37
N VAL A 11 33.50 15.26 21.55
CA VAL A 11 32.50 14.77 22.51
C VAL A 11 31.63 15.96 22.88
N GLY A 12 30.71 16.32 22.00
CA GLY A 12 29.86 17.50 22.21
C GLY A 12 28.69 17.65 21.24
N ILE A 13 28.33 16.60 20.50
CA ILE A 13 27.11 16.59 19.68
C ILE A 13 26.51 15.18 19.68
N THR A 14 26.27 14.65 20.87
CA THR A 14 25.09 13.80 21.08
C THR A 14 23.88 14.72 21.25
N GLY A 15 23.64 15.59 20.27
CA GLY A 15 22.33 16.18 20.07
C GLY A 15 21.50 15.10 19.42
N CYS A 16 20.31 14.84 19.95
CA CYS A 16 19.34 13.90 19.40
C CYS A 16 19.20 14.09 17.88
N ALA A 17 19.95 13.32 17.10
CA ALA A 17 19.49 13.01 15.77
C ALA A 17 18.25 12.14 16.00
N PRO A 18 17.06 12.50 15.47
CA PRO A 18 16.03 11.48 15.33
C PRO A 18 16.72 10.35 14.57
N GLU A 19 16.66 9.12 15.12
CA GLU A 19 17.00 7.95 14.32
C GLU A 19 16.29 8.14 12.99
N TYR A 20 17.04 8.22 11.90
CA TYR A 20 16.45 8.14 10.57
C TYR A 20 15.97 6.71 10.43
N THR A 21 14.82 6.41 11.04
CA THR A 21 13.98 5.32 10.62
C THR A 21 13.46 5.77 9.27
N PRO A 22 13.82 5.10 8.16
CA PRO A 22 13.13 5.35 6.92
C PRO A 22 11.64 5.18 7.23
N ASN A 23 10.85 6.24 7.11
CA ASN A 23 9.39 6.15 7.17
C ASN A 23 8.91 5.45 5.88
N THR A 24 9.42 4.26 5.61
CA THR A 24 9.00 3.44 4.50
C THR A 24 7.68 2.85 4.92
N LEU A 25 6.61 3.42 4.36
CA LEU A 25 5.29 2.80 4.38
C LEU A 25 5.45 1.32 4.02
N PRO A 26 4.74 0.41 4.71
CA PRO A 26 4.74 -0.99 4.32
C PRO A 26 4.36 -1.11 2.84
N PRO A 27 5.00 -2.01 2.10
CA PRO A 27 4.73 -2.17 0.68
C PRO A 27 3.24 -2.46 0.46
N VAL A 28 2.62 -1.72 -0.46
CA VAL A 28 1.25 -2.00 -0.90
C VAL A 28 1.28 -3.30 -1.71
N ASP A 29 0.32 -4.20 -1.46
CA ASP A 29 0.15 -5.41 -2.28
C ASP A 29 0.04 -5.00 -3.77
N PRO A 30 0.95 -5.47 -4.66
CA PRO A 30 0.93 -5.11 -6.08
C PRO A 30 -0.42 -5.39 -6.76
N GLN A 31 -1.20 -6.36 -6.26
CA GLN A 31 -2.54 -6.64 -6.77
C GLN A 31 -3.51 -5.48 -6.56
N LEU A 32 -3.31 -4.63 -5.56
CA LEU A 32 -4.11 -3.41 -5.32
C LEU A 32 -3.80 -2.31 -6.35
N MET A 33 -2.60 -2.33 -6.93
CA MET A 33 -2.19 -1.37 -7.95
C MET A 33 -2.62 -1.79 -9.37
N THR A 34 -3.19 -3.00 -9.52
CA THR A 34 -3.74 -3.44 -10.81
C THR A 34 -5.11 -2.83 -11.05
N ALA A 35 -5.37 -2.45 -12.31
CA ALA A 35 -6.67 -1.94 -12.72
C ALA A 35 -7.81 -2.89 -12.27
N PRO A 36 -8.93 -2.35 -11.79
CA PRO A 36 -10.12 -3.15 -11.54
C PRO A 36 -10.59 -3.87 -12.80
N CYS A 37 -11.33 -4.97 -12.61
CA CYS A 37 -12.12 -5.55 -13.68
C CYS A 37 -13.23 -4.56 -14.09
N THR A 38 -13.71 -4.69 -15.33
CA THR A 38 -14.77 -3.86 -15.90
C THR A 38 -16.07 -4.65 -15.92
N LEU A 39 -17.19 -4.00 -15.60
CA LEU A 39 -18.51 -4.60 -15.73
C LEU A 39 -18.91 -4.62 -17.21
N GLY A 40 -19.47 -5.74 -17.66
CA GLY A 40 -20.11 -5.85 -18.95
C GLY A 40 -21.48 -5.18 -18.97
N ASP A 41 -21.86 -4.68 -20.15
CA ASP A 41 -23.19 -4.09 -20.38
C ASP A 41 -24.28 -5.16 -20.50
N ALA A 42 -25.50 -4.78 -20.10
CA ALA A 42 -26.69 -5.61 -20.25
C ALA A 42 -26.94 -6.00 -21.72
N LYS A 43 -27.53 -7.17 -21.92
CA LYS A 43 -27.81 -7.76 -23.23
C LYS A 43 -29.30 -7.94 -23.46
N THR A 44 -29.68 -7.99 -24.74
CA THR A 44 -31.08 -8.20 -25.13
C THR A 44 -31.49 -9.67 -25.05
N ASP A 45 -30.55 -10.57 -25.31
CA ASP A 45 -30.76 -12.01 -25.18
C ASP A 45 -30.61 -12.43 -23.71
N ALA A 46 -31.56 -13.21 -23.20
CA ALA A 46 -31.62 -13.56 -21.78
C ALA A 46 -30.48 -14.48 -21.35
N ASP A 47 -30.03 -15.40 -22.21
CA ASP A 47 -28.93 -16.31 -21.88
C ASP A 47 -27.59 -15.56 -21.92
N GLU A 48 -27.42 -14.65 -22.87
CA GLU A 48 -26.26 -13.74 -22.93
C GLU A 48 -26.23 -12.80 -21.71
N ASP A 49 -27.36 -12.21 -21.34
CA ASP A 49 -27.48 -11.30 -20.19
C ASP A 49 -27.16 -12.03 -18.88
N LEU A 50 -27.69 -13.25 -18.70
CA LEU A 50 -27.37 -14.09 -17.55
C LEU A 50 -25.87 -14.42 -17.47
N SER A 51 -25.22 -14.66 -18.63
CA SER A 51 -23.78 -14.89 -18.67
C SER A 51 -22.98 -13.65 -18.24
N VAL A 52 -23.40 -12.46 -18.70
CA VAL A 52 -22.80 -11.19 -18.31
C VAL A 52 -23.01 -10.92 -16.82
N ASP A 53 -24.19 -11.20 -16.28
CA ASP A 53 -24.49 -11.04 -14.86
C ASP A 53 -23.60 -11.91 -13.96
N VAL A 54 -23.39 -13.18 -14.34
CA VAL A 54 -22.47 -14.07 -13.62
C VAL A 54 -21.03 -13.53 -13.64
N GLN A 55 -20.57 -13.03 -14.78
CA GLN A 55 -19.24 -12.41 -14.91
C GLN A 55 -19.13 -11.12 -14.08
N ASN A 56 -20.18 -10.28 -14.10
CA ASN A 56 -20.27 -9.05 -13.33
C ASN A 56 -20.25 -9.34 -11.82
N ALA A 57 -20.97 -10.36 -11.36
CA ALA A 57 -20.98 -10.78 -9.96
C ALA A 57 -19.57 -11.16 -9.46
N GLU A 58 -18.81 -11.90 -10.25
CA GLU A 58 -17.42 -12.23 -9.92
C GLU A 58 -16.54 -10.98 -9.93
N CYS A 59 -16.71 -10.09 -10.92
CA CYS A 59 -15.97 -8.82 -10.96
C CYS A 59 -16.22 -7.96 -9.71
N VAL A 60 -17.48 -7.75 -9.33
CA VAL A 60 -17.85 -6.99 -8.12
C VAL A 60 -17.27 -7.61 -6.86
N ARG A 61 -17.28 -8.95 -6.77
CA ARG A 61 -16.66 -9.66 -5.64
C ARG A 61 -15.17 -9.34 -5.51
N GLN A 62 -14.42 -9.38 -6.62
CA GLN A 62 -13.00 -9.04 -6.64
C GLN A 62 -12.75 -7.57 -6.30
N LEU A 63 -13.55 -6.66 -6.86
CA LEU A 63 -13.47 -5.23 -6.56
C LEU A 63 -13.67 -4.97 -5.06
N ARG A 64 -14.68 -5.61 -4.45
CA ARG A 64 -14.96 -5.47 -3.02
C ARG A 64 -13.80 -5.96 -2.15
N LEU A 65 -13.17 -7.08 -2.52
CA LEU A 65 -11.99 -7.58 -1.82
C LEU A 65 -10.80 -6.62 -1.94
N LYS A 66 -10.56 -6.03 -3.12
CA LYS A 66 -9.51 -5.01 -3.31
C LYS A 66 -9.76 -3.79 -2.41
N VAL A 67 -11.01 -3.31 -2.33
CA VAL A 67 -11.37 -2.18 -1.44
C VAL A 67 -11.06 -2.50 0.02
N TYR A 68 -11.45 -3.68 0.52
CA TYR A 68 -11.20 -4.05 1.90
C TYR A 68 -9.71 -4.16 2.24
N ARG A 69 -8.92 -4.75 1.36
CA ARG A 69 -7.46 -4.82 1.53
C ARG A 69 -6.81 -3.43 1.53
N LEU A 70 -7.27 -2.53 0.66
CA LEU A 70 -6.77 -1.16 0.64
C LEU A 70 -7.14 -0.40 1.92
N GLN A 71 -8.38 -0.53 2.39
CA GLN A 71 -8.83 0.08 3.65
C GLN A 71 -8.01 -0.44 4.84
N ASP A 72 -7.75 -1.74 4.89
CA ASP A 72 -6.92 -2.37 5.91
C ASP A 72 -5.47 -1.84 5.89
N TRP A 73 -4.87 -1.76 4.70
CA TRP A 73 -3.54 -1.16 4.54
C TRP A 73 -3.51 0.29 4.98
N ILE A 74 -4.51 1.11 4.61
CA ILE A 74 -4.61 2.51 5.05
C ILE A 74 -4.65 2.59 6.56
N LYS A 75 -5.53 1.83 7.23
CA LYS A 75 -5.61 1.80 8.69
C LYS A 75 -4.28 1.44 9.32
N ASN A 76 -3.62 0.39 8.82
CA ASN A 76 -2.33 -0.05 9.33
C ASN A 76 -1.21 1.01 9.21
N VAL A 77 -1.34 2.00 8.33
CA VAL A 77 -0.34 3.07 8.18
C VAL A 77 -0.77 4.41 8.78
N THR A 78 -2.04 4.56 9.18
CA THR A 78 -2.59 5.83 9.72
C THR A 78 -3.02 5.76 11.19
N GLU A 79 -3.39 4.58 11.69
CA GLU A 79 -3.91 4.33 13.04
C GLU A 79 -2.91 3.55 13.89
#